data_AF-Q9EQQ1-F1
#
_entry.id   AF-Q9EQQ1-F1
#
_cell.length_a   1.000
_cell.length_b   1.000
_cell.length_c   1.000
_cell.angle_alpha   90.00
_cell.angle_beta   90.00
_cell.angle_gamma   90.00
#
_symmetry.space_group_name_H-M   'P 1'
#
loop_
_entity.id
_entity.type
_entity.pdbx_description
1 polymer ?
#
loop_
_entity_poly.entity_id
_entity_poly.type
_entity_poly.pdbx_seq_one_letter_code
_entity_poly.pdbx_strand_id
1 'polypeptide(L)'
;MARSVALVSLALLAVLALLSLPAVDAVLHAPRVQVYSRHPAENGKQNFINCYVSGFHPPQIEVELLKNGKKIDNVEMSDLSFSKDWTFYLLVHAAFTPNDSDEYSCRVSHITLSEPKIVKWDPNK
;
A
#
# COMPACT_ATOMS: atom_id res chain seq x y z
N MET A 1 28.92 -39.50 -28.57
CA MET A 1 27.79 -39.95 -27.72
C MET A 1 27.97 -39.52 -26.25
N ALA A 2 29.05 -39.91 -25.55
CA ALA A 2 29.26 -39.62 -24.12
C ALA A 2 29.23 -38.12 -23.72
N ARG A 3 29.82 -37.22 -24.54
CA ARG A 3 29.80 -35.76 -24.28
C ARG A 3 28.40 -35.15 -24.31
N SER A 4 27.53 -35.66 -25.18
CA SER A 4 26.16 -35.16 -25.32
C SER A 4 25.29 -35.61 -24.15
N VAL A 5 25.51 -36.84 -23.65
CA VAL A 5 24.84 -37.37 -22.44
C VAL A 5 25.26 -36.57 -21.19
N ALA A 6 26.55 -36.24 -21.04
CA ALA A 6 27.04 -35.44 -19.92
C ALA A 6 26.43 -34.03 -19.87
N LEU A 7 26.29 -33.35 -21.02
CA LEU A 7 25.65 -32.03 -21.12
C LEU A 7 24.18 -32.05 -20.70
N VAL A 8 23.43 -33.08 -21.11
CA VAL A 8 22.02 -33.25 -20.74
C VAL A 8 21.87 -33.50 -19.23
N SER A 9 22.73 -34.32 -18.65
CA SER A 9 22.72 -34.59 -17.20
C SER A 9 23.05 -33.33 -16.37
N LEU A 10 24.02 -32.53 -16.79
CA LEU A 10 24.31 -31.25 -16.12
C LEU A 10 23.14 -30.27 -16.22
N ALA A 11 22.50 -30.16 -17.39
CA ALA A 11 21.35 -29.30 -17.57
C ALA A 11 20.17 -29.72 -16.67
N LEU A 12 19.90 -31.03 -16.57
CA LEU A 12 18.85 -31.55 -15.70
C LEU A 12 19.13 -31.28 -14.22
N LEU A 13 20.37 -31.48 -13.76
CA LEU A 13 20.78 -31.17 -12.39
C LEU A 13 20.66 -29.67 -12.09
N ALA A 14 21.01 -28.80 -13.05
CA ALA A 14 20.85 -27.35 -12.89
C ALA A 14 19.37 -26.93 -12.80
N VAL A 15 18.49 -27.54 -13.61
CA VAL A 15 17.04 -27.28 -13.54
C VAL A 15 16.44 -27.79 -12.22
N LEU A 16 16.80 -28.99 -11.77
CA LEU A 16 16.40 -29.53 -10.47
C LEU A 16 16.88 -28.62 -9.33
N ALA A 17 18.13 -28.14 -9.40
CA ALA A 17 18.68 -27.20 -8.43
C ALA A 17 17.90 -25.88 -8.41
N LEU A 18 17.59 -25.31 -9.58
CA LEU A 18 16.79 -24.07 -9.72
C LEU A 18 15.36 -24.24 -9.18
N LEU A 19 14.74 -25.40 -9.37
CA LEU A 19 13.41 -25.71 -8.84
C LEU A 19 13.43 -25.98 -7.33
N SER A 20 14.57 -26.41 -6.79
CA SER A 20 14.77 -26.63 -5.35
C SER A 20 15.24 -25.39 -4.58
N LEU A 21 15.53 -24.28 -5.29
CA LEU A 21 15.77 -23.01 -4.61
C LEU A 21 14.49 -22.63 -3.86
N PRO A 22 14.57 -22.35 -2.55
CA PRO A 22 13.43 -21.77 -1.87
C PRO A 22 13.08 -20.48 -2.58
N ALA A 23 11.81 -20.33 -2.97
CA ALA A 23 11.29 -19.02 -3.31
C ALA A 23 11.62 -18.13 -2.11
N VAL A 24 12.37 -17.06 -2.32
CA VAL A 24 12.55 -16.03 -1.29
C VAL A 24 11.21 -15.32 -1.21
N ASP A 25 10.27 -15.90 -0.46
CA ASP A 25 8.98 -15.29 -0.22
C ASP A 25 9.24 -13.98 0.53
N ALA A 26 8.73 -12.89 -0.05
CA ALA A 26 8.76 -11.58 0.60
C ALA A 26 8.06 -11.69 1.96
N VAL A 27 8.72 -11.24 3.04
CA VAL A 27 8.07 -11.18 4.35
C VAL A 27 6.90 -10.23 4.25
N LEU A 28 5.69 -10.74 4.46
CA LEU A 28 4.47 -9.99 4.24
C LEU A 28 4.08 -9.19 5.49
N HIS A 29 3.84 -7.90 5.32
CA HIS A 29 3.36 -7.03 6.39
C HIS A 29 2.13 -6.25 5.94
N ALA A 30 1.07 -6.30 6.75
CA ALA A 30 -0.19 -5.65 6.42
C ALA A 30 -0.17 -4.14 6.76
N PRO A 31 -0.76 -3.28 5.91
CA PRO A 31 -0.73 -1.85 6.12
C PRO A 31 -1.55 -1.40 7.33
N ARG A 32 -0.96 -0.46 8.08
CA ARG A 32 -1.64 0.40 9.04
C ARG A 32 -2.07 1.67 8.32
N VAL A 33 -3.33 2.05 8.49
CA VAL A 33 -3.96 3.17 7.78
C VAL A 33 -4.49 4.15 8.80
N GLN A 34 -4.10 5.42 8.66
CA GLN A 34 -4.57 6.53 9.48
C GLN A 34 -5.15 7.60 8.57
N VAL A 35 -6.35 8.07 8.89
CA VAL A 35 -7.03 9.13 8.14
C VAL A 35 -7.30 10.29 9.09
N TYR A 36 -6.73 11.45 8.80
CA TYR A 36 -6.78 12.62 9.68
C TYR A 36 -6.71 13.92 8.87
N SER A 37 -7.19 15.00 9.45
CA SER A 37 -7.02 16.35 8.88
C SER A 37 -5.66 16.93 9.28
N ARG A 38 -5.04 17.69 8.38
CA ARG A 38 -3.74 18.33 8.66
C ARG A 38 -3.81 19.36 9.78
N HIS A 39 -4.91 20.10 9.83
CA HIS A 39 -5.22 21.07 10.89
C HIS A 39 -6.51 20.66 11.61
N PRO A 40 -6.82 21.23 12.79
CA PRO A 40 -8.12 21.04 13.43
C PRO A 40 -9.27 21.26 12.45
N ALA A 41 -10.23 20.34 12.44
CA ALA A 41 -11.32 20.36 11.48
C ALA A 41 -12.37 21.38 11.90
N GLU A 42 -12.69 22.30 11.01
CA GLU A 42 -13.74 23.31 11.19
C GLU A 42 -14.58 23.34 9.92
N ASN A 43 -15.91 23.26 10.07
CA ASN A 43 -16.81 23.26 8.92
C ASN A 43 -16.68 24.56 8.11
N GLY A 44 -16.59 24.42 6.78
CA GLY A 44 -16.45 25.56 5.87
C GLY A 44 -15.04 26.15 5.77
N LYS A 45 -14.08 25.70 6.58
CA LYS A 45 -12.68 26.17 6.54
C LYS A 45 -11.81 25.23 5.69
N GLN A 46 -11.03 25.79 4.78
CA GLN A 46 -10.14 25.00 3.93
C GLN A 46 -9.11 24.24 4.77
N ASN A 47 -8.89 22.97 4.42
CA ASN A 47 -7.96 22.09 5.11
C ASN A 47 -7.42 21.02 4.14
N PHE A 48 -6.66 20.06 4.65
CA PHE A 48 -6.17 18.91 3.90
C PHE A 48 -6.54 17.63 4.64
N ILE A 49 -7.04 16.64 3.90
CA ILE A 49 -7.22 15.29 4.41
C ILE A 49 -6.00 14.46 4.05
N ASN A 50 -5.46 13.75 5.03
CA ASN A 50 -4.30 12.88 4.91
C ASN A 50 -4.74 11.42 5.08
N CYS A 51 -4.24 10.54 4.22
CA CYS A 51 -4.21 9.11 4.42
C CYS A 51 -2.76 8.65 4.53
N TYR A 52 -2.31 8.40 5.76
CA TYR A 52 -0.98 7.87 6.02
C TYR A 52 -1.04 6.35 6.10
N VAL A 53 -0.30 5.68 5.21
CA VAL A 53 -0.24 4.23 5.11
C VAL A 53 1.17 3.78 5.45
N SER A 54 1.32 2.86 6.40
CA SER A 54 2.63 2.49 6.95
C SER A 54 2.71 1.02 7.36
N GLY A 55 3.93 0.52 7.53
CA GLY A 55 4.17 -0.82 8.07
C GLY A 55 3.84 -1.94 7.10
N PHE A 56 3.83 -1.67 5.80
CA PHE A 56 3.46 -2.66 4.78
C PHE A 56 4.66 -3.20 3.99
N HIS A 57 4.55 -4.42 3.51
CA HIS A 57 5.51 -5.06 2.62
C HIS A 57 4.80 -6.20 1.87
N PRO A 58 4.97 -6.37 0.55
CA PRO A 58 5.87 -5.66 -0.39
C PRO A 58 5.44 -4.21 -0.70
N PRO A 59 6.20 -3.43 -1.51
CA PRO A 59 5.88 -2.02 -1.77
C PRO A 59 4.66 -1.79 -2.67
N GLN A 60 4.21 -2.79 -3.42
CA GLN A 60 3.06 -2.68 -4.32
C GLN A 60 1.77 -2.49 -3.52
N ILE A 61 1.18 -1.29 -3.64
CA ILE A 61 -0.02 -0.90 -2.90
C ILE A 61 -0.86 0.05 -3.75
N GLU A 62 -2.18 0.00 -3.58
CA GLU A 62 -3.10 0.99 -4.12
C GLU A 62 -3.76 1.74 -2.96
N VAL A 63 -3.75 3.08 -3.02
CA VAL A 63 -4.28 3.96 -1.98
C VAL A 63 -5.14 5.04 -2.62
N GLU A 64 -6.39 5.14 -2.19
CA GLU A 64 -7.36 6.08 -2.74
C GLU A 64 -8.06 6.86 -1.63
N LEU A 65 -8.08 8.19 -1.75
CA LEU A 65 -8.97 9.03 -0.96
C LEU A 65 -10.35 9.06 -1.63
N LEU A 66 -11.39 8.91 -0.82
CA LEU A 66 -12.77 8.88 -1.24
C LEU A 66 -13.56 10.01 -0.58
N LYS A 67 -14.47 10.61 -1.36
CA LYS A 67 -15.54 11.49 -0.90
C LYS A 67 -16.87 10.84 -1.24
N ASN A 68 -17.70 10.52 -0.24
CA ASN A 68 -18.98 9.83 -0.41
C ASN A 68 -18.87 8.55 -1.26
N GLY A 69 -17.81 7.77 -1.00
CA GLY A 69 -17.50 6.53 -1.73
C GLY A 69 -16.93 6.72 -3.14
N LYS A 70 -16.78 7.95 -3.63
CA LYS A 70 -16.19 8.25 -4.95
C LYS A 70 -14.74 8.71 -4.81
N LYS A 71 -13.87 8.25 -5.71
CA LYS A 71 -12.46 8.64 -5.75
C LYS A 71 -12.31 10.16 -5.91
N ILE A 72 -11.37 10.75 -5.17
CA ILE A 72 -10.93 12.13 -5.37
C ILE A 72 -9.80 12.11 -6.42
N ASP A 73 -9.96 12.87 -7.50
CA ASP A 73 -8.99 12.84 -8.61
C ASP A 73 -7.71 13.65 -8.30
N ASN A 74 -7.85 14.83 -7.70
CA ASN A 74 -6.74 15.75 -7.41
C ASN A 74 -6.05 15.42 -6.07
N VAL A 75 -5.52 14.20 -5.97
CA VAL A 75 -4.73 13.73 -4.82
C VAL A 75 -3.24 13.86 -5.11
N GLU A 76 -2.46 14.21 -4.10
CA GLU A 76 -1.00 14.18 -4.12
C GLU A 76 -0.52 13.00 -3.30
N MET A 77 0.54 12.33 -3.76
CA MET A 77 1.18 11.21 -3.09
C MET A 77 2.64 11.56 -2.82
N SER A 78 3.13 11.30 -1.61
CA SER A 78 4.55 11.42 -1.28
C SER A 78 5.38 10.37 -2.02
N ASP A 79 6.68 10.59 -2.12
CA ASP A 79 7.60 9.51 -2.48
C ASP A 79 7.44 8.34 -1.50
N LEU A 80 7.59 7.12 -2.03
CA LEU A 80 7.62 5.91 -1.23
C LEU A 80 8.90 5.88 -0.39
N SER A 81 8.77 5.61 0.90
CA SER A 81 9.91 5.47 1.83
C SER A 81 9.75 4.23 2.70
N PHE A 82 10.79 3.89 3.47
CA PHE A 82 10.79 2.70 4.31
C PHE A 82 11.38 2.96 5.70
N SER A 83 10.95 2.16 6.66
CA SER A 83 11.38 2.17 8.05
C SER A 83 12.60 1.28 8.26
N LYS A 84 13.24 1.35 9.44
CA LYS A 84 14.41 0.51 9.78
C LYS A 84 14.13 -0.99 9.72
N ASP A 85 12.87 -1.39 9.85
CA ASP A 85 12.40 -2.77 9.73
C ASP A 85 12.06 -3.18 8.28
N TRP A 86 12.45 -2.35 7.30
CA TRP A 86 12.20 -2.54 5.86
C TRP A 86 10.73 -2.50 5.43
N THR A 87 9.82 -2.15 6.32
CA THR A 87 8.43 -1.88 5.94
C THR A 87 8.29 -0.51 5.28
N PHE A 88 7.41 -0.42 4.30
CA PHE A 88 7.16 0.78 3.54
C PHE A 88 6.11 1.69 4.20
N TYR A 89 6.18 2.97 3.85
CA TYR A 89 5.16 3.95 4.15
C TYR A 89 5.06 5.03 3.07
N LEU A 90 3.88 5.62 2.96
CA LEU A 90 3.60 6.77 2.09
C LEU A 90 2.44 7.60 2.65
N LEU A 91 2.29 8.81 2.14
CA LEU A 91 1.19 9.71 2.44
C LEU A 91 0.43 10.04 1.16
N VAL A 92 -0.89 9.87 1.15
CA VAL A 92 -1.78 10.42 0.12
C VAL A 92 -2.62 11.54 0.74
N HIS A 93 -2.69 12.71 0.09
CA HIS A 93 -3.46 13.83 0.62
C HIS A 93 -4.18 14.63 -0.47
N ALA A 94 -5.26 15.30 -0.08
CA ALA A 94 -5.99 16.23 -0.94
C ALA A 94 -6.51 17.43 -0.15
N ALA A 95 -6.68 18.57 -0.82
CA ALA A 95 -7.40 19.69 -0.26
C ALA A 95 -8.89 19.32 -0.10
N PHE A 96 -9.48 19.72 1.02
CA PHE A 96 -10.91 19.54 1.27
C PHE A 96 -11.44 20.65 2.18
N THR A 97 -12.76 20.76 2.25
CA THR A 97 -13.46 21.64 3.17
C THR A 97 -14.43 20.79 3.99
N PRO A 98 -14.16 20.56 5.29
CA PRO A 98 -15.05 19.82 6.16
C PRO A 98 -16.48 20.35 6.15
N ASN A 99 -17.45 19.44 6.26
CA ASN A 99 -18.85 19.73 6.47
C ASN A 99 -19.55 18.50 7.04
N ASP A 100 -20.79 18.66 7.50
CA ASP A 100 -21.55 17.59 8.18
C ASP A 100 -22.17 16.56 7.22
N SER A 101 -22.16 16.83 5.91
CA SER A 101 -22.86 16.01 4.91
C SER A 101 -21.94 15.06 4.14
N ASP A 102 -20.67 15.42 4.01
CA ASP A 102 -19.70 14.66 3.22
C ASP A 102 -18.91 13.69 4.10
N GLU A 103 -18.93 12.41 3.72
CA GLU A 103 -18.08 11.40 4.32
C GLU A 103 -16.76 11.28 3.55
N TYR A 104 -15.65 11.27 4.27
CA TYR A 104 -14.33 11.02 3.70
C TYR A 104 -13.74 9.72 4.23
N SER A 105 -13.06 8.98 3.37
CA SER A 105 -12.39 7.73 3.75
C SER A 105 -11.16 7.48 2.88
N CYS A 106 -10.31 6.55 3.33
CA CYS A 106 -9.19 6.04 2.56
C CYS A 106 -9.38 4.54 2.31
N ARG A 107 -9.31 4.14 1.04
CA ARG A 107 -9.36 2.75 0.59
C ARG A 107 -7.95 2.30 0.25
N VAL A 108 -7.54 1.16 0.81
CA VAL A 108 -6.20 0.58 0.63
C VAL A 108 -6.31 -0.86 0.17
N SER A 109 -5.71 -1.16 -0.99
CA SER A 109 -5.56 -2.51 -1.51
C SER A 109 -4.10 -2.93 -1.42
N HIS A 110 -3.85 -4.09 -0.81
CA HIS A 110 -2.51 -4.65 -0.65
C HIS A 110 -2.61 -6.17 -0.64
N ILE A 111 -1.58 -6.90 -1.10
CA ILE A 111 -1.61 -8.37 -1.25
C ILE A 111 -1.90 -9.12 0.06
N THR A 112 -1.63 -8.49 1.21
CA THR A 112 -1.90 -9.07 2.54
C THR A 112 -3.35 -8.93 2.98
N LEU A 113 -4.19 -8.22 2.23
CA LEU A 113 -5.59 -7.98 2.55
C LEU A 113 -6.44 -8.80 1.57
N SER A 114 -7.36 -9.61 2.09
CA SER A 114 -8.31 -10.37 1.26
C SER A 114 -9.30 -9.48 0.52
N GLU A 115 -9.55 -8.28 1.06
CA GLU A 115 -10.39 -7.24 0.49
C GLU A 115 -9.81 -5.85 0.80
N PRO A 116 -10.15 -4.81 0.01
CA PRO A 116 -9.66 -3.46 0.28
C PRO A 116 -10.09 -2.97 1.68
N LYS A 117 -9.12 -2.47 2.45
CA LYS A 117 -9.38 -1.88 3.77
C LYS A 117 -9.86 -0.44 3.58
N ILE A 118 -11.03 -0.12 4.12
CA ILE A 118 -11.59 1.24 4.11
C ILE A 118 -11.56 1.81 5.52
N VAL A 119 -10.88 2.94 5.70
CA VAL A 119 -10.82 3.66 6.98
C VAL A 119 -11.49 5.02 6.81
N LYS A 120 -12.53 5.28 7.61
CA LYS A 120 -13.24 6.56 7.61
C LYS A 120 -12.45 7.62 8.36
N TRP A 121 -12.52 8.85 7.89
CA TRP A 121 -12.08 10.01 8.63
C TRP A 121 -13.05 10.27 9.78
N ASP A 122 -12.52 10.52 10.97
CA ASP A 122 -13.28 10.92 12.15
C ASP A 122 -12.77 12.31 12.58
N PRO A 123 -13.58 13.37 12.51
CA PRO A 123 -13.16 14.71 12.87
C PRO A 123 -12.81 14.88 14.37
N ASN A 124 -13.20 13.91 15.22
CA ASN A 124 -13.03 13.99 16.68
C ASN A 124 -11.86 13.16 17.22
N LYS A 125 -11.10 12.49 16.36
CA LYS A 125 -9.89 11.73 16.71
C LYS A 125 -8.62 12.48 16.33
#